data_AF-A0A922VG96-F1
#
_entry.id   AF-A0A922VG96-F1
#
_cell.length_a   1.000
_cell.length_b   1.000
_cell.length_c   1.000
_cell.angle_alpha   90.00
_cell.angle_beta   90.00
_cell.angle_gamma   90.00
#
_symmetry.space_group_name_H-M   'P 1'
#
loop_
_entity.id
_entity.type
_entity.pdbx_description
1 polymer ?
#
loop_
_entity_poly.entity_id
_entity_poly.type
_entity_poly.pdbx_seq_one_letter_code
_entity_poly.pdbx_strand_id
1 'polypeptide(L)'
;MRIRSSLALTLSLCVAVLALALTPFVGAPLVAQGGGNTSFEVSGVAVDVSASSAEAARQAGWRLAQRKGWVMLSRRMGAGGGGLPDGVLDQLVSGIVVEREQIGPTRYIATLGIRFDRARAASILGVSAAFTRSPPFLLLPIEWTGGAPLAFERKSAWLDAWARFNAGNSTIDYVRPAGTGPDALLL
;
A
#
# COMPACT_ATOMS: atom_id res chain seq x y z
N MET A 1 -23.23 -26.97 -64.73
CA MET A 1 -22.36 -26.12 -63.91
C MET A 1 -23.23 -25.06 -63.21
N ARG A 2 -23.46 -25.19 -61.90
CA ARG A 2 -24.28 -24.27 -61.08
C ARG A 2 -23.34 -23.33 -60.31
N ILE A 3 -23.39 -22.04 -60.60
CA ILE A 3 -22.80 -20.94 -59.80
C ILE A 3 -23.70 -19.72 -60.13
N ARG A 4 -24.25 -18.88 -59.24
CA ARG A 4 -23.76 -18.29 -57.98
C ARG A 4 -24.95 -17.82 -57.12
N SER A 5 -24.98 -18.24 -55.86
CA SER A 5 -25.74 -17.58 -54.78
C SER A 5 -24.73 -16.86 -53.91
N SER A 6 -24.59 -15.54 -54.05
CA SER A 6 -23.56 -14.75 -53.32
C SER A 6 -24.16 -13.57 -52.53
N LEU A 7 -25.48 -13.54 -52.35
CA LEU A 7 -26.20 -12.43 -51.74
C LEU A 7 -26.93 -12.88 -50.48
N ALA A 8 -26.20 -13.37 -49.48
CA ALA A 8 -26.79 -13.66 -48.16
C ALA A 8 -25.81 -13.53 -46.98
N LEU A 9 -24.51 -13.28 -47.22
CA LEU A 9 -23.51 -13.38 -46.16
C LEU A 9 -23.03 -12.05 -45.58
N THR A 10 -23.44 -10.90 -46.13
CA THR A 10 -22.90 -9.60 -45.69
C THR A 10 -23.78 -8.85 -44.69
N LEU A 11 -25.04 -9.26 -44.48
CA LEU A 11 -25.96 -8.55 -43.57
C LEU A 11 -25.96 -9.07 -42.12
N SER A 12 -25.34 -10.22 -41.85
CA SER A 12 -25.33 -10.81 -40.50
C SER A 12 -24.21 -10.24 -39.60
N LEU A 13 -23.16 -9.67 -40.19
CA LEU A 13 -21.99 -9.20 -39.44
C LEU A 13 -22.21 -7.83 -38.76
N CYS A 14 -23.09 -6.98 -39.31
CA CYS A 14 -23.35 -5.65 -38.72
C CYS A 14 -24.27 -5.68 -37.48
N VAL A 15 -25.12 -6.70 -37.32
CA VAL A 15 -26.01 -6.81 -36.15
C VAL A 15 -25.26 -7.37 -34.94
N ALA A 16 -24.27 -8.24 -35.14
CA ALA A 16 -23.47 -8.80 -34.06
C ALA A 16 -22.52 -7.77 -33.40
N VAL A 17 -22.09 -6.74 -34.14
CA VAL A 17 -21.21 -5.69 -33.60
C VAL A 17 -22.00 -4.64 -32.80
N LEU A 18 -23.28 -4.42 -33.12
CA LEU A 18 -24.10 -3.43 -32.41
C LEU A 18 -24.73 -3.96 -31.12
N ALA A 19 -24.89 -5.28 -30.96
CA ALA A 19 -25.41 -5.89 -29.74
C ALA A 19 -24.39 -5.97 -28.58
N LEU A 20 -23.10 -5.69 -28.84
CA LEU A 20 -22.05 -5.68 -27.81
C LEU A 20 -21.87 -4.31 -27.13
N ALA A 21 -22.68 -3.31 -27.47
CA ALA A 21 -22.58 -1.94 -26.94
C ALA A 21 -23.58 -1.61 -25.82
N LEU A 22 -24.38 -2.58 -25.37
CA LEU A 22 -25.46 -2.39 -24.38
C LEU A 22 -25.36 -3.30 -23.15
N THR A 23 -24.21 -3.90 -22.87
CA THR A 23 -24.01 -4.48 -21.55
C THR A 23 -24.03 -3.34 -20.53
N PRO A 24 -24.96 -3.33 -19.56
CA PRO A 24 -24.80 -2.43 -18.44
C PRO A 24 -23.43 -2.76 -17.84
N PHE A 25 -22.62 -1.72 -17.62
CA PHE A 25 -21.44 -1.78 -16.78
C PHE A 25 -21.93 -2.18 -15.38
N VAL A 26 -22.18 -3.48 -15.19
CA VAL A 26 -22.42 -4.07 -13.87
C VAL A 26 -21.11 -3.86 -13.16
N GLY A 27 -21.10 -2.86 -12.27
CA GLY A 27 -19.93 -2.49 -11.51
C GLY A 27 -19.27 -3.75 -11.01
N ALA A 28 -17.99 -3.91 -11.37
CA ALA A 28 -17.13 -4.84 -10.66
C ALA A 28 -17.41 -4.63 -9.17
N PRO A 29 -17.54 -5.71 -8.36
CA PRO A 29 -17.73 -5.54 -6.93
C PRO A 29 -16.70 -4.51 -6.47
N LEU A 30 -17.19 -3.41 -5.89
CA LEU A 30 -16.35 -2.44 -5.22
C LEU A 30 -15.68 -3.24 -4.12
N VAL A 31 -14.51 -3.78 -4.44
CA VAL A 31 -13.55 -4.16 -3.43
C VAL A 31 -13.27 -2.81 -2.80
N ALA A 32 -13.99 -2.52 -1.71
CA ALA A 32 -13.51 -1.61 -0.70
C ALA A 32 -12.04 -1.97 -0.61
N GLN A 33 -11.16 -1.06 -1.01
CA GLN A 33 -9.73 -1.27 -0.91
C GLN A 33 -9.47 -1.30 0.59
N GLY A 34 -9.76 -2.44 1.20
CA GLY A 34 -9.30 -2.90 2.46
C GLY A 34 -7.81 -3.16 2.27
N GLY A 35 -7.07 -2.11 1.94
CA GLY A 35 -5.76 -1.92 2.48
C GLY A 35 -5.94 -1.71 3.98
N GLY A 36 -6.46 -2.70 4.69
CA GLY A 36 -6.21 -2.83 6.10
C GLY A 36 -4.72 -3.07 6.15
N ASN A 37 -3.95 -2.02 6.40
CA ASN A 37 -2.51 -2.04 6.35
C ASN A 37 -1.98 -3.21 7.20
N THR A 38 -1.61 -4.30 6.52
CA THR A 38 -1.23 -5.60 7.10
C THR A 38 0.20 -5.62 7.62
N SER A 39 0.90 -4.49 7.51
CA SER A 39 2.30 -4.35 7.91
C SER A 39 2.49 -3.17 8.86
N PHE A 40 3.42 -3.35 9.79
CA PHE A 40 4.01 -2.26 10.54
C PHE A 40 5.11 -1.61 9.71
N GLU A 41 5.11 -0.28 9.66
CA GLU A 41 6.18 0.46 8.98
C GLU A 41 7.06 1.21 9.98
N VAL A 42 8.37 1.08 9.78
CA VAL A 42 9.40 1.87 10.46
C VAL A 42 10.15 2.67 9.41
N SER A 43 9.82 3.95 9.30
CA SER A 43 10.46 4.91 8.40
C SER A 43 11.69 5.56 9.05
N GLY A 44 12.54 6.20 8.24
CA GLY A 44 13.68 6.98 8.72
C GLY A 44 14.88 6.15 9.18
N VAL A 45 15.04 4.90 8.70
CA VAL A 45 16.17 4.04 9.06
C VAL A 45 17.42 4.46 8.29
N ALA A 46 18.30 5.21 8.95
CA ALA A 46 19.57 5.63 8.36
C ALA A 46 20.61 4.50 8.36
N VAL A 47 21.20 4.24 7.18
CA VAL A 47 22.30 3.31 6.98
C VAL A 47 23.45 3.96 6.22
N ASP A 48 24.65 3.59 6.63
CA ASP A 48 25.91 3.98 6.01
C ASP A 48 26.85 2.78 6.14
N VAL A 49 27.14 2.14 5.02
CA VAL A 49 27.91 0.90 4.98
C VAL A 49 28.91 0.96 3.83
N SER A 50 30.12 0.44 4.07
CA SER A 50 31.12 0.25 3.02
C SER A 50 31.40 -1.23 2.78
N ALA A 51 31.65 -1.62 1.54
CA ALA A 51 31.98 -2.99 1.13
C ALA A 51 32.90 -3.01 -0.10
N SER A 52 33.27 -4.21 -0.56
CA SER A 52 34.16 -4.41 -1.70
C SER A 52 33.58 -3.97 -3.05
N SER A 53 32.26 -3.80 -3.15
CA SER A 53 31.57 -3.28 -4.33
C SER A 53 30.30 -2.52 -3.94
N ALA A 54 29.79 -1.70 -4.85
CA ALA A 54 28.53 -0.97 -4.68
C ALA A 54 27.36 -1.91 -4.33
N GLU A 55 27.26 -3.04 -5.02
CA GLU A 55 26.20 -4.03 -4.82
C GLU A 55 26.34 -4.73 -3.45
N ALA A 56 27.57 -5.10 -3.06
CA ALA A 56 27.82 -5.67 -1.74
C ALA A 56 27.49 -4.67 -0.63
N ALA A 57 27.81 -3.38 -0.82
CA ALA A 57 27.52 -2.32 0.14
C ALA A 57 26.01 -2.11 0.29
N ARG A 58 25.26 -2.16 -0.82
CA ARG A 58 23.79 -2.07 -0.83
C ARG A 58 23.15 -3.22 -0.08
N GLN A 59 23.52 -4.46 -0.38
CA GLN A 59 22.99 -5.65 0.31
C GLN A 59 23.31 -5.65 1.81
N ALA A 60 24.52 -5.20 2.19
CA ALA A 60 24.89 -5.03 3.58
C ALA A 60 24.08 -3.90 4.26
N GLY A 61 23.83 -2.81 3.54
CA GLY A 61 22.98 -1.71 3.97
C GLY A 61 21.54 -2.15 4.25
N TRP A 62 20.94 -2.94 3.35
CA TRP A 62 19.58 -3.46 3.54
C TRP A 62 19.47 -4.37 4.76
N ARG A 63 20.42 -5.30 4.95
CA ARG A 63 20.46 -6.17 6.15
C ARG A 63 20.63 -5.37 7.43
N LEU A 64 21.49 -4.35 7.41
CA LEU A 64 21.64 -3.45 8.55
C LEU A 64 20.35 -2.67 8.83
N ALA A 65 19.66 -2.22 7.79
CA ALA A 65 18.40 -1.49 7.92
C ALA A 65 17.30 -2.36 8.52
N GLN A 66 17.18 -3.62 8.10
CA GLN A 66 16.22 -4.57 8.68
C GLN A 66 16.46 -4.77 10.18
N ARG A 67 17.70 -5.00 10.60
CA ARG A 67 18.05 -5.14 12.03
C ARG A 67 17.74 -3.89 12.83
N LYS A 68 18.14 -2.71 12.33
CA LYS A 68 17.84 -1.42 13.00
C LYS A 68 16.33 -1.15 13.04
N GLY A 69 15.63 -1.39 11.94
CA GLY A 69 14.18 -1.25 11.80
C GLY A 69 13.44 -2.10 12.82
N TRP A 70 13.88 -3.34 13.01
CA TRP A 70 13.30 -4.23 14.01
C TRP A 70 13.48 -3.72 15.43
N VAL A 71 14.69 -3.29 15.80
CA VAL A 71 14.97 -2.73 17.13
C VAL A 71 14.12 -1.49 17.40
N MET A 72 13.91 -0.64 16.38
CA MET A 72 13.02 0.51 16.50
C MET A 72 11.55 0.10 16.66
N LEU A 73 11.08 -0.90 15.92
CA LEU A 73 9.73 -1.44 16.07
C LEU A 73 9.54 -2.03 17.48
N SER A 74 10.44 -2.89 17.92
CA SER A 74 10.33 -3.60 19.20
C SER A 74 10.33 -2.63 20.38
N ARG A 75 11.17 -1.59 20.35
CA ARG A 75 11.14 -0.49 21.34
C ARG A 75 9.82 0.26 21.33
N ARG A 76 9.29 0.61 20.15
CA ARG A 76 7.99 1.30 20.02
C ARG A 76 6.85 0.46 20.60
N MET A 77 6.95 -0.87 20.46
CA MET A 77 5.97 -1.82 20.97
C MET A 77 6.18 -2.20 22.45
N GLY A 78 7.17 -1.62 23.15
CA GLY A 78 7.46 -1.92 24.55
C GLY A 78 8.19 -3.25 24.79
N ALA A 79 8.54 -3.97 23.72
CA ALA A 79 9.23 -5.25 23.77
C ALA A 79 10.74 -5.06 23.67
N GLY A 80 11.38 -4.63 24.77
CA GLY A 80 12.80 -4.86 25.11
C GLY A 80 13.94 -4.50 24.15
N GLY A 81 13.70 -4.09 22.89
CA GLY A 81 14.76 -3.74 21.94
C GLY A 81 15.63 -4.91 21.44
N GLY A 82 15.24 -6.16 21.69
CA GLY A 82 16.03 -7.34 21.32
C GLY A 82 16.20 -7.49 19.81
N GLY A 83 17.43 -7.80 19.36
CA GLY A 83 17.71 -8.12 17.96
C GLY A 83 17.22 -9.51 17.58
N LEU A 84 16.90 -9.70 16.29
CA LEU A 84 16.60 -11.01 15.71
C LEU A 84 17.72 -11.46 14.76
N PRO A 85 17.92 -12.77 14.58
CA PRO A 85 18.80 -13.28 13.54
C PRO A 85 18.27 -12.93 12.15
N ASP A 86 19.18 -12.66 11.21
CA ASP A 86 18.87 -12.19 9.85
C ASP A 86 17.87 -13.12 9.13
N GLY A 87 17.99 -14.45 9.27
CA GLY A 87 17.06 -15.40 8.65
C GLY A 87 15.61 -15.30 9.13
N VAL A 88 15.38 -14.85 10.38
CA VAL A 88 14.02 -14.57 10.89
C VAL A 88 13.53 -13.23 10.37
N LEU A 89 14.41 -12.23 10.30
CA LEU A 89 14.08 -10.91 9.74
C LEU A 89 13.68 -11.01 8.27
N ASP A 90 14.34 -11.85 7.48
CA ASP A 90 14.02 -12.04 6.05
C ASP A 90 12.62 -12.60 5.84
N GLN A 91 12.14 -13.47 6.73
CA GLN A 91 10.76 -13.94 6.68
C GLN A 91 9.77 -12.87 7.16
N LEU A 92 10.18 -12.00 8.07
CA LEU A 92 9.33 -11.01 8.69
C LEU A 92 9.13 -9.75 7.86
N VAL A 93 10.14 -9.37 7.10
CA VAL A 93 10.15 -8.16 6.28
C VAL A 93 9.29 -8.40 5.05
N SER A 94 8.18 -7.68 4.96
CA SER A 94 7.29 -7.72 3.81
C SER A 94 7.73 -6.77 2.69
N GLY A 95 8.62 -5.82 2.98
CA GLY A 95 9.16 -4.90 1.99
C GLY A 95 10.09 -3.83 2.56
N ILE A 96 10.87 -3.22 1.67
CA ILE A 96 11.77 -2.10 1.97
C ILE A 96 11.36 -0.93 1.09
N VAL A 97 11.14 0.23 1.70
CA VAL A 97 10.84 1.50 1.04
C VAL A 97 12.12 2.31 1.00
N VAL A 98 12.50 2.80 -0.18
CA VAL A 98 13.67 3.65 -0.33
C VAL A 98 13.25 5.10 -0.25
N GLU A 99 13.63 5.82 0.81
CA GLU A 99 13.31 7.24 0.97
C GLU A 99 14.39 8.11 0.31
N ARG A 100 15.65 7.78 0.57
CA ARG A 100 16.83 8.43 -0.01
C ARG A 100 17.91 7.40 -0.19
N GLU A 101 18.54 7.36 -1.36
CA GLU A 101 19.62 6.41 -1.65
C GLU A 101 20.75 7.11 -2.40
N GLN A 102 21.98 6.88 -1.94
CA GLN A 102 23.20 7.30 -2.60
C GLN A 102 24.16 6.11 -2.66
N ILE A 103 24.54 5.73 -3.87
CA ILE A 103 25.40 4.58 -4.15
C ILE A 103 26.74 5.11 -4.67
N GLY A 104 27.79 4.92 -3.89
CA GLY A 104 29.17 5.11 -4.32
C GLY A 104 29.82 3.82 -4.80
N PRO A 105 31.09 3.85 -5.23
CA PRO A 105 31.80 2.66 -5.74
C PRO A 105 31.91 1.53 -4.71
N THR A 106 32.07 1.89 -3.44
CA THR A 106 32.27 0.97 -2.30
C THR A 106 31.47 1.37 -1.06
N ARG A 107 30.63 2.42 -1.15
CA ARG A 107 29.88 2.97 -0.01
C ARG A 107 28.41 3.13 -0.36
N TYR A 108 27.54 2.79 0.57
CA TYR A 108 26.09 2.88 0.45
C TYR A 108 25.55 3.73 1.61
N ILE A 109 24.93 4.86 1.28
CA ILE A 109 24.28 5.74 2.25
C ILE A 109 22.81 5.83 1.87
N ALA A 110 21.92 5.45 2.79
CA ALA A 110 20.49 5.49 2.52
C ALA A 110 19.67 5.79 3.77
N THR A 111 18.49 6.36 3.54
CA THR A 111 17.39 6.38 4.51
C THR A 111 16.31 5.46 3.97
N LEU A 112 15.98 4.43 4.74
CA LEU A 112 15.09 3.36 4.33
C LEU A 112 13.90 3.25 5.29
N GLY A 113 12.74 2.92 4.75
CA GLY A 113 11.59 2.45 5.52
C GLY A 113 11.50 0.93 5.47
N ILE A 114 11.31 0.27 6.60
CA ILE A 114 11.16 -1.19 6.66
C ILE A 114 9.73 -1.55 7.02
N ARG A 115 9.11 -2.41 6.20
CA ARG A 115 7.77 -2.95 6.43
C ARG A 115 7.88 -4.36 6.98
N PHE A 116 7.27 -4.58 8.13
CA PHE A 116 7.21 -5.89 8.79
C PHE A 116 5.78 -6.43 8.71
N ASP A 117 5.65 -7.72 8.44
CA ASP A 117 4.38 -8.44 8.55
C ASP A 117 3.86 -8.30 9.99
N ARG A 118 2.66 -7.73 10.13
CA ARG A 118 2.13 -7.36 11.44
C ARG A 118 1.87 -8.60 12.32
N ALA A 119 1.25 -9.64 11.75
CA ALA A 119 0.84 -10.81 12.49
C ALA A 119 2.05 -11.56 13.04
N ARG A 120 3.07 -11.74 12.20
CA ARG A 120 4.34 -12.38 12.58
C ARG A 120 5.16 -11.51 13.52
N ALA A 121 5.15 -10.19 13.36
CA ALA A 121 5.90 -9.29 14.26
C ALA A 121 5.28 -9.27 15.65
N ALA A 122 3.95 -9.20 15.73
CA ALA A 122 3.22 -9.21 16.99
C ALA A 122 3.42 -10.53 17.75
N SER A 123 3.42 -11.67 17.05
CA SER A 123 3.65 -12.99 17.69
C SER A 123 5.06 -13.09 18.29
N ILE A 124 6.09 -12.62 17.58
CA ILE A 124 7.48 -12.63 18.08
C ILE A 124 7.66 -11.69 19.27
N LEU A 125 7.07 -10.50 19.22
CA LEU A 125 7.25 -9.50 20.28
C LEU A 125 6.48 -9.82 21.57
N GLY A 126 5.66 -10.88 21.59
CA GLY A 126 4.86 -11.25 22.76
C GLY A 126 3.77 -10.22 23.13
N VAL A 127 3.69 -9.11 22.38
CA VAL A 127 2.52 -8.22 22.33
C VAL A 127 1.46 -8.94 21.51
N SER A 128 0.89 -9.96 22.14
CA SER A 128 -0.19 -10.79 21.61
C SER A 128 -1.31 -9.89 21.12
N ALA A 129 -1.39 -9.65 19.81
CA ALA A 129 -2.56 -9.14 19.06
C ALA A 129 -3.45 -8.07 19.73
N ALA A 130 -2.96 -7.35 20.74
CA ALA A 130 -3.76 -6.52 21.65
C ALA A 130 -3.68 -5.06 21.22
N PHE A 131 -3.58 -4.84 19.92
CA PHE A 131 -4.44 -3.81 19.38
C PHE A 131 -5.82 -4.46 19.31
N THR A 132 -6.61 -4.33 20.39
CA THR A 132 -8.07 -4.41 20.28
C THR A 132 -8.43 -3.38 19.24
N ARG A 133 -8.52 -3.85 17.99
CA ARG A 133 -8.77 -2.97 16.88
C ARG A 133 -10.16 -2.43 17.12
N SER A 134 -10.32 -1.16 16.88
CA SER A 134 -11.65 -0.60 16.85
C SER A 134 -12.49 -1.39 15.82
N PRO A 135 -13.82 -1.50 15.98
CA PRO A 135 -14.69 -1.86 14.87
C PRO A 135 -14.37 -1.00 13.63
N PRO A 136 -14.73 -1.42 12.41
CA PRO A 136 -14.48 -0.62 11.22
C PRO A 136 -15.17 0.75 11.34
N PHE A 137 -14.39 1.83 11.23
CA PHE A 137 -14.89 3.20 11.22
C PHE A 137 -14.74 3.80 9.83
N LEU A 138 -15.86 4.24 9.26
CA LEU A 138 -15.84 5.06 8.05
C LEU A 138 -15.42 6.48 8.42
N LEU A 139 -14.33 6.96 7.80
CA LEU A 139 -13.89 8.34 7.96
C LEU A 139 -14.28 9.15 6.72
N LEU A 140 -15.12 10.16 6.91
CA LEU A 140 -15.55 11.10 5.87
C LEU A 140 -14.88 12.46 6.10
N PRO A 141 -13.86 12.80 5.29
CA PRO A 141 -13.17 14.06 5.42
C PRO A 141 -14.00 15.19 4.81
N ILE A 142 -14.32 16.24 5.59
CA ILE A 142 -14.98 17.45 5.09
C ILE A 142 -14.05 18.65 5.25
N GLU A 143 -13.66 19.27 4.14
CA GLU A 143 -12.89 20.51 4.11
C GLU A 143 -13.81 21.70 3.82
N TRP A 144 -13.66 22.79 4.57
CA TRP A 144 -14.37 24.03 4.30
C TRP A 144 -13.48 24.97 3.50
N THR A 145 -13.85 25.26 2.25
CA THR A 145 -13.12 26.19 1.39
C THR A 145 -14.09 27.10 0.64
N GLY A 146 -13.84 28.41 0.64
CA GLY A 146 -14.67 29.36 -0.10
C GLY A 146 -16.13 29.42 0.38
N GLY A 147 -16.40 29.06 1.64
CA GLY A 147 -17.75 29.07 2.22
C GLY A 147 -18.60 27.83 1.92
N ALA A 148 -18.06 26.81 1.23
CA ALA A 148 -18.73 25.55 0.98
C ALA A 148 -17.99 24.37 1.64
N PRO A 149 -18.71 23.37 2.19
CA PRO A 149 -18.12 22.09 2.55
C PRO A 149 -17.80 21.29 1.28
N LEU A 150 -16.65 20.64 1.27
CA LEU A 150 -16.19 19.78 0.19
C LEU A 150 -15.69 18.47 0.79
N ALA A 151 -16.12 17.35 0.23
CA ALA A 151 -15.69 16.02 0.64
C ALA A 151 -14.69 15.43 -0.35
N PHE A 152 -15.18 15.06 -1.54
CA PHE A 152 -14.41 14.35 -2.58
C PHE A 152 -14.56 14.95 -3.98
N GLU A 153 -15.30 16.04 -4.13
CA GLU A 153 -15.59 16.69 -5.42
C GLU A 153 -14.34 17.27 -6.08
N ARG A 154 -13.29 17.57 -5.30
CA ARG A 154 -12.02 18.08 -5.80
C ARG A 154 -10.84 17.63 -4.95
N LYS A 155 -9.64 17.70 -5.54
CA LYS A 155 -8.38 17.54 -4.79
C LYS A 155 -8.26 18.59 -3.70
N SER A 156 -7.72 18.15 -2.57
CA SER A 156 -7.70 18.85 -1.30
C SER A 156 -6.38 18.54 -0.59
N ALA A 157 -5.79 19.52 0.10
CA ALA A 157 -4.55 19.31 0.83
C ALA A 157 -4.72 18.27 1.94
N TRP A 158 -5.93 18.22 2.52
CA TRP A 158 -6.31 17.22 3.51
C TRP A 158 -6.47 15.82 2.89
N LEU A 159 -7.15 15.69 1.74
CA LEU A 159 -7.24 14.41 1.03
C LEU A 159 -5.84 13.86 0.66
N ASP A 160 -4.95 14.74 0.20
CA ASP A 160 -3.57 14.37 -0.13
C ASP A 160 -2.77 13.93 1.10
N ALA A 161 -2.96 14.59 2.25
CA ALA A 161 -2.35 14.18 3.52
C ALA A 161 -2.91 12.83 4.01
N TRP A 162 -4.23 12.64 3.92
CA TRP A 162 -4.89 11.41 4.33
C TRP A 162 -4.49 10.22 3.46
N ALA A 163 -4.36 10.42 2.15
CA ALA A 163 -3.87 9.39 1.23
C ALA A 163 -2.46 8.90 1.59
N ARG A 164 -1.59 9.78 2.12
CA ARG A 164 -0.23 9.45 2.56
C ARG A 164 -0.17 8.82 3.96
N PHE A 165 -1.21 9.01 4.78
CA PHE A 165 -1.23 8.50 6.15
C PHE A 165 -1.28 6.97 6.18
N ASN A 166 -0.28 6.34 6.79
CA ASN A 166 -0.23 4.88 6.98
C ASN A 166 -1.01 4.46 8.24
N ALA A 167 -2.26 4.05 8.06
CA ALA A 167 -3.11 3.51 9.14
C ALA A 167 -2.61 2.16 9.71
N GLY A 168 -1.57 1.55 9.15
CA GLY A 168 -0.98 0.28 9.60
C GLY A 168 -0.35 0.33 10.97
N ASN A 169 0.00 1.52 11.43
CA ASN A 169 0.51 1.70 12.78
C ASN A 169 -0.59 2.13 13.76
N SER A 170 -1.84 2.25 13.31
CA SER A 170 -2.99 2.67 14.11
C SER A 170 -3.69 1.48 14.78
N THR A 171 -4.31 1.77 15.93
CA THR A 171 -5.25 0.87 16.64
C THR A 171 -6.67 0.98 16.07
N ILE A 172 -6.95 2.07 15.35
CA ILE A 172 -8.22 2.36 14.70
C ILE A 172 -8.25 1.76 13.29
N ASP A 173 -9.33 1.03 12.98
CA ASP A 173 -9.59 0.45 11.67
C ASP A 173 -10.34 1.44 10.77
N TYR A 174 -9.59 2.18 9.96
CA TYR A 174 -10.16 3.19 9.05
C TYR A 174 -10.62 2.54 7.75
N VAL A 175 -11.93 2.60 7.48
CA VAL A 175 -12.49 2.35 6.15
C VAL A 175 -12.40 3.65 5.35
N ARG A 176 -11.74 3.60 4.19
CA ARG A 176 -11.53 4.77 3.34
C ARG A 176 -12.43 4.68 2.09
N PRO A 177 -13.32 5.65 1.87
CA PRO A 177 -14.04 5.75 0.62
C PRO A 177 -13.05 5.97 -0.53
N ALA A 178 -13.36 5.41 -1.70
CA ALA A 178 -12.57 5.69 -2.91
C ALA A 178 -12.77 7.13 -3.39
N GLY A 179 -13.91 7.76 -3.05
CA GLY A 179 -14.25 9.11 -3.50
C GLY A 179 -14.41 9.21 -5.03
N THR A 180 -14.78 8.11 -5.69
CA THR A 180 -14.93 8.03 -7.15
C THR A 180 -16.35 7.69 -7.53
N GLY A 181 -16.82 8.24 -8.65
CA GLY A 181 -18.16 7.95 -9.17
C GLY A 181 -19.25 8.47 -8.22
N PRO A 182 -20.31 7.68 -7.92
CA PRO A 182 -21.40 8.15 -7.07
C PRO A 182 -20.95 8.45 -5.63
N ASP A 183 -19.88 7.81 -5.13
CA ASP A 183 -19.33 8.07 -3.79
C ASP A 183 -18.82 9.51 -3.61
N ALA A 184 -18.50 10.22 -4.71
CA ALA A 184 -18.00 11.59 -4.64
C ALA A 184 -19.10 12.64 -4.40
N LEU A 185 -20.37 12.28 -4.62
CA LEU A 185 -21.53 13.17 -4.51
C LEU A 185 -22.53 12.73 -3.42
N LEU A 186 -22.46 11.46 -3.00
CA LEU A 186 -23.39 10.87 -2.02
C LEU A 186 -22.85 10.86 -0.57
N LEU A 187 -21.58 11.22 -0.38
CA LEU A 187 -20.89 11.34 0.91
C LEU A 187 -20.42 12.78 1.11
#